data_AF-A0A3C0B4E4-F1
#
_entry.id   AF-A0A3C0B4E4-F1
#
_cell.length_a   1.000
_cell.length_b   1.000
_cell.length_c   1.000
_cell.angle_alpha   90.00
_cell.angle_beta   90.00
_cell.angle_gamma   90.00
#
_symmetry.space_group_name_H-M   'P 1'
#
loop_
_entity.id
_entity.type
_entity.pdbx_description
1 polymer ?
#
loop_
_entity_poly.entity_id
_entity_poly.type
_entity_poly.pdbx_seq_one_letter_code
_entity_poly.pdbx_strand_id
1 'polypeptide(L)'
;VSSDHMTEVQREQTIQKRIQNIIKEATAGTHYSAVVKPIYGGNQYLLIVNEIFTDIRLVGAPPSNIGKFGGDTDNWMWPRHTGDFSIFRIYMGKDGKPAPYSKDNIPYKPKKHLSISLKGAEKGDFTFVFGYPGTTQQFIPSWEVDMIQNHINPIAIDLRTQRLNIINRYMNSDRLIRIQYSAKAAGIANGWKKWIGENKGLKRLDVINKKKALEAQFTEWIKQDENRYKQYQGLLPAFENFYASYTPIYTQARFFLESVVNIELLSFAMNFTSLINECKQNPNMNQEALDKLKERYPKTSKGFYKNYNPSLDKEIFVLLMQAYYNQVDKTELPDEFKQWMKKYKGDIHKMAEDVYKRSLFAHQDKLNNFLSGLKPSQYKTLENDIAFRLIYPLRSQYADETYPRLIRLRESMDSLERVWIAALREM
;
A
#
# COMPACT_ATOMS: atom_id res chain seq x y z
N VAL A 1 -12.61 11.93 -31.86
CA VAL A 1 -13.73 12.38 -31.01
C VAL A 1 -13.15 13.44 -30.10
N SER A 2 -13.56 14.71 -30.25
CA SER A 2 -13.08 15.77 -29.38
C SER A 2 -13.40 15.44 -27.93
N SER A 3 -12.45 15.65 -27.02
CA SER A 3 -12.59 15.31 -25.60
C SER A 3 -13.59 16.16 -24.83
N ASP A 4 -14.13 17.20 -25.46
CA ASP A 4 -14.74 18.34 -24.76
C ASP A 4 -16.19 18.11 -24.32
N HIS A 5 -16.73 16.91 -24.59
CA HIS A 5 -18.11 16.53 -24.26
C HIS A 5 -18.21 15.20 -23.49
N MET A 6 -17.10 14.64 -23.00
CA MET A 6 -17.10 13.41 -22.21
C MET A 6 -17.02 13.71 -20.72
N THR A 7 -17.76 12.96 -19.90
CA THR A 7 -17.45 12.90 -18.46
C THR A 7 -16.08 12.26 -18.23
N GLU A 8 -15.44 12.51 -17.08
CA GLU A 8 -14.12 11.91 -16.80
C GLU A 8 -14.17 10.37 -16.84
N VAL A 9 -15.27 9.77 -16.35
CA VAL A 9 -15.51 8.33 -16.45
C VAL A 9 -15.59 7.85 -17.91
N GLN A 10 -16.33 8.56 -18.77
CA GLN A 10 -16.43 8.22 -20.20
C GLN A 10 -15.08 8.40 -20.92
N ARG A 11 -14.34 9.44 -20.56
CA ARG A 11 -12.99 9.71 -21.07
C ARG A 11 -12.06 8.57 -20.71
N GLU A 12 -12.00 8.17 -19.44
CA GLU A 12 -11.14 7.08 -18.97
C GLU A 12 -11.51 5.75 -19.66
N GLN A 13 -12.79 5.41 -19.74
CA GLN A 13 -13.25 4.22 -20.47
C GLN A 13 -12.83 4.25 -21.94
N THR A 14 -12.93 5.40 -22.59
CA THR A 14 -12.50 5.59 -23.99
C THR A 14 -10.99 5.42 -24.14
N ILE A 15 -10.21 6.00 -23.23
CA ILE A 15 -8.74 5.86 -23.19
C ILE A 15 -8.36 4.40 -23.00
N GLN A 16 -8.96 3.71 -22.02
CA GLN A 16 -8.70 2.29 -21.78
C GLN A 16 -9.02 1.43 -23.00
N LYS A 17 -10.15 1.65 -23.67
CA LYS A 17 -10.49 0.94 -24.90
C LYS A 17 -9.44 1.18 -26.01
N ARG A 18 -8.97 2.41 -26.17
CA ARG A 18 -7.91 2.75 -27.14
C ARG A 18 -6.57 2.11 -26.77
N ILE A 19 -6.20 2.12 -25.49
CA ILE A 19 -5.00 1.45 -24.99
C ILE A 19 -5.02 -0.04 -25.33
N GLN A 20 -6.15 -0.72 -25.08
CA GLN A 20 -6.27 -2.15 -25.39
C GLN A 20 -6.12 -2.44 -26.89
N ASN A 21 -6.70 -1.60 -27.74
CA ASN A 21 -6.53 -1.72 -29.20
C ASN A 21 -5.07 -1.52 -29.61
N ILE A 22 -4.40 -0.48 -29.10
CA ILE A 22 -2.98 -0.19 -29.39
C ILE A 22 -2.09 -1.36 -28.95
N ILE A 23 -2.32 -1.91 -27.75
CA ILE A 23 -1.57 -3.07 -27.24
C ILE A 23 -1.78 -4.28 -28.15
N LYS A 24 -3.04 -4.56 -28.53
CA LYS A 24 -3.38 -5.67 -29.42
C LYS A 24 -2.71 -5.53 -30.78
N GLU A 25 -2.76 -4.35 -31.38
CA GLU A 25 -2.11 -4.05 -32.67
C GLU A 25 -0.59 -4.20 -32.58
N ALA A 26 0.04 -3.65 -31.52
CA ALA A 26 1.49 -3.69 -31.34
C ALA A 26 2.05 -5.10 -31.07
N THR A 27 1.22 -6.04 -30.60
CA THR A 27 1.63 -7.40 -30.24
C THR A 27 1.12 -8.48 -31.18
N ALA A 28 0.18 -8.15 -32.09
CA ALA A 28 -0.44 -9.10 -33.00
C ALA A 28 0.60 -9.88 -33.82
N GLY A 29 0.55 -11.21 -33.74
CA GLY A 29 1.46 -12.09 -34.49
C GLY A 29 2.90 -12.13 -33.95
N THR A 30 3.17 -11.57 -32.78
CA THR A 30 4.50 -11.54 -32.15
C THR A 30 4.50 -12.21 -30.77
N HIS A 31 5.68 -12.49 -30.22
CA HIS A 31 5.85 -12.95 -28.83
C HIS A 31 6.07 -11.81 -27.82
N TYR A 32 6.07 -10.56 -28.29
CA TYR A 32 6.24 -9.41 -27.43
C TYR A 32 4.99 -9.14 -26.60
N SER A 33 5.20 -8.48 -25.47
CA SER A 33 4.13 -7.88 -24.66
C SER A 33 4.23 -6.36 -24.78
N ALA A 34 3.10 -5.67 -24.70
CA ALA A 34 3.10 -4.21 -24.72
C ALA A 34 2.29 -3.63 -23.57
N VAL A 35 2.72 -2.47 -23.09
CA VAL A 35 1.98 -1.67 -22.12
C VAL A 35 1.94 -0.23 -22.60
N VAL A 36 0.81 0.44 -22.42
CA VAL A 36 0.72 1.90 -22.60
C VAL A 36 0.75 2.54 -21.23
N LYS A 37 1.67 3.48 -21.03
CA LYS A 37 1.85 4.20 -19.75
C LYS A 37 1.49 5.68 -19.92
N PRO A 38 0.57 6.22 -19.09
CA PRO A 38 0.38 7.66 -19.03
C PRO A 38 1.61 8.31 -18.41
N ILE A 39 2.04 9.43 -18.99
CA ILE A 39 3.05 10.33 -18.42
C ILE A 39 2.44 11.73 -18.32
N TYR A 40 3.01 12.58 -17.47
CA TYR A 40 2.51 13.93 -17.22
C TYR A 40 1.01 13.98 -16.86
N GLY A 41 0.55 13.13 -15.93
CA GLY A 41 -0.86 13.10 -15.51
C GLY A 41 -1.83 12.68 -16.63
N GLY A 42 -1.38 11.89 -17.60
CA GLY A 42 -2.20 11.48 -18.74
C GLY A 42 -2.29 12.52 -19.86
N ASN A 43 -1.43 13.54 -19.85
CA ASN A 43 -1.28 14.47 -20.97
C ASN A 43 -0.48 13.89 -22.15
N GLN A 44 0.26 12.80 -21.91
CA GLN A 44 0.94 12.02 -22.95
C GLN A 44 0.92 10.53 -22.59
N TYR A 45 1.08 9.67 -23.59
CA TYR A 45 1.09 8.22 -23.42
C TYR A 45 2.27 7.60 -24.19
N LEU A 46 3.00 6.71 -23.52
CA LEU A 46 4.10 5.95 -24.14
C LEU A 46 3.69 4.49 -24.33
N LEU A 47 3.83 3.98 -25.54
CA LEU A 47 3.77 2.54 -25.82
C LEU A 47 5.15 1.93 -25.55
N ILE A 48 5.21 0.97 -24.63
CA ILE A 48 6.43 0.23 -24.29
C ILE A 48 6.22 -1.22 -24.72
N VAL A 49 6.97 -1.65 -25.73
CA VAL A 49 6.99 -3.04 -26.21
C VAL A 49 8.17 -3.77 -25.58
N ASN A 50 7.88 -4.88 -24.91
CA ASN A 50 8.81 -5.65 -24.09
C ASN A 50 8.91 -7.09 -24.57
N GLU A 51 10.11 -7.65 -24.49
CA GLU A 51 10.35 -9.08 -24.57
C GLU A 51 10.42 -9.65 -23.15
N ILE A 52 9.54 -10.59 -22.80
CA ILE A 52 9.40 -11.08 -21.42
C ILE A 52 10.07 -12.45 -21.29
N PHE A 53 11.22 -12.50 -20.63
CA PHE A 53 11.89 -13.76 -20.27
C PHE A 53 11.42 -14.26 -18.90
N THR A 54 11.06 -15.55 -18.82
CA THR A 54 10.50 -16.16 -17.61
C THR A 54 11.42 -17.21 -16.97
N ASP A 55 12.50 -17.62 -17.65
CA ASP A 55 13.56 -18.45 -17.07
C ASP A 55 14.73 -17.56 -16.61
N ILE A 56 14.69 -17.16 -15.33
CA ILE A 56 15.69 -16.33 -14.67
C ILE A 56 16.32 -17.15 -13.55
N ARG A 57 17.63 -17.40 -13.64
CA ARG A 57 18.35 -18.26 -12.69
C ARG A 57 19.34 -17.46 -11.86
N LEU A 58 19.38 -17.72 -10.55
CA LEU A 58 20.39 -17.17 -9.65
C LEU A 58 21.77 -17.71 -10.05
N VAL A 59 22.74 -16.81 -10.20
CA VAL A 59 24.15 -17.13 -10.46
C VAL A 59 24.98 -16.96 -9.19
N GLY A 60 24.70 -15.92 -8.42
CA GLY A 60 25.41 -15.68 -7.17
C GLY A 60 24.80 -14.55 -6.35
N ALA A 61 24.98 -14.62 -5.04
CA ALA A 61 24.66 -13.56 -4.10
C ALA A 61 25.70 -13.58 -2.97
N PRO A 62 26.10 -12.41 -2.43
CA PRO A 62 26.96 -12.36 -1.27
C PRO A 62 26.21 -12.86 -0.03
N PRO A 63 26.92 -13.30 1.02
CA PRO A 63 26.30 -13.60 2.31
C PRO A 63 25.62 -12.36 2.89
N SER A 64 24.57 -12.53 3.69
CA SER A 64 23.77 -11.40 4.20
C SER A 64 24.54 -10.41 5.06
N ASN A 65 25.63 -10.84 5.70
CA ASN A 65 26.52 -9.95 6.44
C ASN A 65 27.33 -9.01 5.52
N ILE A 66 27.33 -9.22 4.20
CA ILE A 66 27.87 -8.29 3.19
C ILE A 66 26.71 -7.60 2.47
N GLY A 67 25.79 -8.38 1.90
CA GLY A 67 24.66 -7.87 1.09
C GLY A 67 23.65 -7.02 1.87
N LYS A 68 23.61 -7.18 3.20
CA LYS A 68 22.76 -6.42 4.12
C LYS A 68 23.53 -5.94 5.34
N PHE A 69 24.84 -5.66 5.19
CA PHE A 69 25.66 -5.07 6.25
C PHE A 69 25.03 -3.77 6.78
N GLY A 70 25.06 -3.57 8.11
CA GLY A 70 24.41 -2.44 8.77
C GLY A 70 22.90 -2.58 8.98
N GLY A 71 22.25 -3.53 8.29
CA GLY A 71 20.85 -3.87 8.47
C GLY A 71 19.93 -2.65 8.42
N ASP A 72 18.98 -2.61 9.35
CA ASP A 72 18.06 -1.50 9.45
C ASP A 72 18.72 -0.24 9.97
N THR A 73 19.76 -0.32 10.81
CA THR A 73 20.49 0.84 11.37
C THR A 73 21.01 1.75 10.26
N ASP A 74 21.66 1.16 9.26
CA ASP A 74 22.27 1.89 8.15
C ASP A 74 21.26 2.19 7.02
N ASN A 75 20.04 1.62 7.07
CA ASN A 75 19.03 1.89 6.06
C ASN A 75 18.67 3.38 6.03
N TRP A 76 18.69 3.99 4.85
CA TRP A 76 18.57 5.45 4.61
C TRP A 76 19.69 6.34 5.19
N MET A 77 20.84 5.77 5.54
CA MET A 77 21.98 6.50 6.11
C MET A 77 23.20 6.55 5.18
N TRP A 78 23.99 7.62 5.33
CA TRP A 78 25.34 7.76 4.82
C TRP A 78 26.24 8.25 5.99
N PRO A 79 27.47 7.73 6.20
CA PRO A 79 28.22 6.77 5.37
C PRO A 79 27.59 5.38 5.32
N ARG A 80 27.90 4.62 4.26
CA ARG A 80 27.33 3.30 3.99
C ARG A 80 28.39 2.31 3.53
N HIS A 81 28.33 1.08 4.05
CA HIS A 81 29.34 0.03 3.79
C HIS A 81 28.70 -1.30 3.33
N THR A 82 27.55 -1.24 2.66
CA THR A 82 26.79 -2.44 2.23
C THR A 82 27.16 -2.83 0.81
N GLY A 83 27.54 -4.10 0.59
CA GLY A 83 27.76 -4.68 -0.74
C GLY A 83 26.48 -5.27 -1.33
N ASP A 84 25.47 -4.43 -1.54
CA ASP A 84 24.11 -4.86 -1.93
C ASP A 84 24.01 -5.18 -3.42
N PHE A 85 24.36 -6.42 -3.80
CA PHE A 85 24.19 -6.92 -5.17
C PHE A 85 23.77 -8.39 -5.19
N SER A 86 23.16 -8.82 -6.30
CA SER A 86 22.97 -10.22 -6.65
C SER A 86 23.03 -10.37 -8.16
N ILE A 87 23.38 -11.56 -8.64
CA ILE A 87 23.62 -11.84 -10.06
C ILE A 87 22.65 -12.91 -10.52
N PHE A 88 21.93 -12.62 -11.60
CA PHE A 88 21.03 -13.53 -12.28
C PHE A 88 21.46 -13.69 -13.74
N ARG A 89 21.04 -14.79 -14.36
CA ARG A 89 21.20 -15.06 -15.78
C ARG A 89 19.85 -15.37 -16.41
N ILE A 90 19.57 -14.70 -17.52
CA ILE A 90 18.39 -14.91 -18.35
C ILE A 90 18.64 -16.10 -19.28
N TYR A 91 17.66 -16.99 -19.40
CA TYR A 91 17.65 -18.14 -20.30
C TYR A 91 16.51 -18.02 -21.31
N MET A 92 16.67 -18.68 -22.45
CA MET A 92 15.73 -18.68 -23.58
C MET A 92 15.67 -20.07 -24.23
N GLY A 93 14.64 -20.31 -25.02
CA GLY A 93 14.52 -21.51 -25.83
C GLY A 93 15.64 -21.63 -26.86
N LYS A 94 15.87 -22.85 -27.37
CA LYS A 94 16.85 -23.11 -28.45
C LYS A 94 16.51 -22.37 -29.75
N ASP A 95 15.26 -21.95 -29.91
CA ASP A 95 14.76 -21.12 -31.00
C ASP A 95 15.09 -19.62 -30.83
N GLY A 96 15.76 -19.24 -29.73
CA GLY A 96 16.14 -17.87 -29.43
C GLY A 96 15.03 -17.02 -28.82
N LYS A 97 13.88 -17.60 -28.46
CA LYS A 97 12.73 -16.89 -27.90
C LYS A 97 12.58 -17.10 -26.39
N PRO A 98 11.89 -16.20 -25.67
CA PRO A 98 11.54 -16.44 -24.29
C PRO A 98 10.79 -17.75 -24.08
N ALA A 99 11.17 -18.51 -23.05
CA ALA A 99 10.54 -19.78 -22.71
C ALA A 99 10.43 -19.94 -21.19
N PRO A 100 9.41 -20.67 -20.68
CA PRO A 100 9.40 -21.14 -19.30
C PRO A 100 10.64 -21.97 -18.98
N TYR A 101 10.90 -22.18 -17.69
CA TYR A 101 12.02 -23.00 -17.24
C TYR A 101 12.07 -24.37 -17.94
N SER A 102 13.23 -24.70 -18.50
CA SER A 102 13.57 -26.02 -19.00
C SER A 102 15.07 -26.28 -18.82
N LYS A 103 15.45 -27.53 -18.57
CA LYS A 103 16.86 -27.93 -18.53
C LYS A 103 17.57 -27.70 -19.87
N ASP A 104 16.81 -27.70 -20.97
CA ASP A 104 17.31 -27.52 -22.33
C ASP A 104 17.47 -26.05 -22.76
N ASN A 105 16.99 -25.09 -21.96
CA ASN A 105 17.12 -23.68 -22.31
C ASN A 105 18.58 -23.26 -22.31
N ILE A 106 18.92 -22.33 -23.21
CA ILE A 106 20.26 -21.80 -23.38
C ILE A 106 20.36 -20.38 -22.82
N PRO A 107 21.56 -19.91 -22.40
CA PRO A 107 21.74 -18.53 -21.96
C PRO A 107 21.34 -17.53 -23.04
N TYR A 108 20.58 -16.51 -22.65
CA TYR A 108 20.21 -15.39 -23.53
C TYR A 108 21.46 -14.63 -23.98
N LYS A 109 21.51 -14.28 -25.27
CA LYS A 109 22.55 -13.44 -25.87
C LYS A 109 21.99 -12.04 -26.11
N PRO A 110 22.25 -11.06 -25.22
CA PRO A 110 21.71 -9.73 -25.38
C PRO A 110 22.33 -9.01 -26.57
N LYS A 111 21.55 -8.15 -27.23
CA LYS A 111 22.06 -7.26 -28.31
C LYS A 111 23.18 -6.34 -27.81
N LYS A 112 23.06 -5.87 -26.57
CA LYS A 112 24.04 -5.03 -25.85
C LYS A 112 24.02 -5.37 -24.37
N HIS A 113 25.17 -5.30 -23.73
CA HIS A 113 25.31 -5.35 -22.27
C HIS A 113 26.26 -4.24 -21.81
N LEU A 114 26.17 -3.87 -20.53
CA LEU A 114 27.09 -2.91 -19.95
C LEU A 114 28.49 -3.51 -19.84
N SER A 115 29.52 -2.67 -19.99
CA SER A 115 30.91 -3.04 -19.70
C SER A 115 31.25 -2.58 -18.29
N ILE A 116 32.06 -3.36 -17.57
CA ILE A 116 32.50 -3.02 -16.21
C ILE A 116 33.79 -2.22 -16.31
N SER A 117 33.80 -1.00 -15.76
CA SER A 117 35.03 -0.22 -15.58
C SER A 117 35.71 -0.61 -14.27
N LEU A 118 37.01 -0.90 -14.33
CA LEU A 118 37.85 -1.17 -13.15
C LEU A 118 38.69 0.04 -12.73
N LYS A 119 38.47 1.22 -13.35
CA LYS A 119 39.25 2.43 -13.11
C LYS A 119 38.98 3.09 -11.74
N GLY A 120 37.94 2.66 -11.02
CA GLY A 120 37.42 3.38 -9.85
C GLY A 120 36.50 4.55 -10.25
N ALA A 121 36.08 5.32 -9.25
CA ALA A 121 35.30 6.54 -9.40
C ALA A 121 35.78 7.59 -8.40
N GLU A 122 35.88 8.84 -8.83
CA GLU A 122 36.35 9.96 -8.02
C GLU A 122 35.23 10.98 -7.76
N LYS A 123 35.44 11.85 -6.76
CA LYS A 123 34.50 12.92 -6.43
C LYS A 123 34.42 13.90 -7.60
N GLY A 124 33.22 14.05 -8.15
CA GLY A 124 32.95 14.97 -9.27
C GLY A 124 32.83 14.28 -10.62
N ASP A 125 33.11 12.97 -10.69
CA ASP A 125 32.92 12.19 -11.91
C ASP A 125 31.45 12.19 -12.36
N PHE A 126 31.24 12.35 -13.67
CA PHE A 126 29.92 12.25 -14.26
C PHE A 126 29.35 10.84 -14.02
N THR A 127 28.15 10.80 -13.46
CA THR A 127 27.43 9.56 -13.19
C THR A 127 26.04 9.63 -13.82
N PHE A 128 25.67 8.59 -14.57
CA PHE A 128 24.34 8.44 -15.14
C PHE A 128 23.70 7.15 -14.62
N VAL A 129 22.48 7.27 -14.14
CA VAL A 129 21.69 6.14 -13.65
C VAL A 129 20.48 5.95 -14.55
N PHE A 130 20.32 4.73 -15.06
CA PHE A 130 19.20 4.34 -15.90
C PHE A 130 18.42 3.22 -15.24
N GLY A 131 17.10 3.35 -15.19
CA GLY A 131 16.22 2.37 -14.57
C GLY A 131 14.75 2.78 -14.65
N TYR A 132 13.92 2.07 -13.90
CA TYR A 132 12.47 2.24 -13.91
C TYR A 132 12.01 2.80 -12.54
N PRO A 133 12.12 4.12 -12.31
CA PRO A 133 11.61 4.72 -11.08
C PRO A 133 10.10 4.47 -10.99
N GLY A 134 9.63 4.05 -9.81
CA GLY A 134 8.24 3.64 -9.63
C GLY A 134 7.24 4.79 -9.72
N THR A 135 7.34 5.77 -8.81
CA THR A 135 6.38 6.89 -8.74
C THR A 135 7.03 8.10 -8.09
N THR A 136 6.67 9.30 -8.56
CA THR A 136 7.05 10.57 -7.95
C THR A 136 5.84 11.49 -7.90
N GLN A 137 5.76 12.35 -6.89
CA GLN A 137 4.72 13.36 -6.73
C GLN A 137 5.28 14.77 -7.00
N GLN A 138 6.02 14.96 -8.11
CA GLN A 138 6.72 16.23 -8.35
C GLN A 138 5.77 17.40 -8.64
N PHE A 139 4.59 17.12 -9.20
CA PHE A 139 3.64 18.15 -9.63
C PHE A 139 2.58 18.50 -8.60
N ILE A 140 2.57 17.86 -7.42
CA ILE A 140 1.50 18.10 -6.44
C ILE A 140 1.51 19.55 -5.95
N PRO A 141 0.32 20.14 -5.68
CA PRO A 141 0.22 21.52 -5.20
C PRO A 141 0.56 21.62 -3.71
N SER A 142 0.68 22.84 -3.20
CA SER A 142 1.05 23.16 -1.82
C SER A 142 0.10 22.53 -0.81
N TRP A 143 -1.20 22.47 -1.11
CA TRP A 143 -2.21 21.83 -0.26
C TRP A 143 -1.97 20.32 -0.09
N GLU A 144 -1.52 19.60 -1.13
CA GLU A 144 -1.23 18.17 -0.99
C GLU A 144 0.05 17.96 -0.18
N VAL A 145 1.09 18.79 -0.41
CA VAL A 145 2.32 18.74 0.38
C VAL A 145 2.01 19.01 1.86
N ASP A 146 1.13 19.98 2.14
CA ASP A 146 0.68 20.30 3.49
C ASP A 146 -0.08 19.14 4.13
N MET A 147 -1.07 18.56 3.42
CA MET A 147 -1.79 17.36 3.86
C MET A 147 -0.80 16.22 4.21
N ILE A 148 0.14 15.90 3.31
CA ILE A 148 1.13 14.85 3.54
C ILE A 148 1.99 15.18 4.77
N GLN A 149 2.58 16.38 4.81
CA GLN A 149 3.57 16.76 5.81
C GLN A 149 2.95 16.91 7.21
N ASN A 150 1.79 17.55 7.30
CA ASN A 150 1.22 18.05 8.56
C ASN A 150 0.04 17.19 9.06
N HIS A 151 -0.61 16.41 8.19
CA HIS A 151 -1.76 15.59 8.60
C HIS A 151 -1.50 14.09 8.49
N ILE A 152 -0.88 13.61 7.41
CA ILE A 152 -0.82 12.16 7.11
C ILE A 152 0.44 11.48 7.65
N ASN A 153 1.62 12.05 7.35
CA ASN A 153 2.89 11.49 7.81
C ASN A 153 3.02 11.51 9.34
N PRO A 154 2.61 12.57 10.07
CA PRO A 154 2.72 12.58 11.53
C PRO A 154 1.98 11.43 12.22
N ILE A 155 0.77 11.08 11.78
CA ILE A 155 -0.01 9.94 12.29
C ILE A 155 0.79 8.64 12.13
N ALA A 156 1.30 8.43 10.92
CA ALA A 156 2.00 7.21 10.58
C ALA A 156 3.34 7.09 11.31
N ILE A 157 4.05 8.20 11.49
CA ILE A 157 5.30 8.26 12.25
C ILE A 157 5.02 7.93 13.72
N ASP A 158 4.05 8.59 14.34
CA ASP A 158 3.72 8.42 15.76
C ASP A 158 3.30 6.98 16.09
N LEU A 159 2.26 6.47 15.41
CA LEU A 159 1.73 5.14 15.70
C LEU A 159 2.75 4.03 15.43
N ARG A 160 3.58 4.18 14.39
CA ARG A 160 4.66 3.21 14.13
C ARG A 160 5.79 3.30 15.13
N THR A 161 6.13 4.50 15.63
CA THR A 161 7.10 4.66 16.71
C THR A 161 6.66 3.88 17.94
N GLN A 162 5.41 4.10 18.37
CA GLN A 162 4.87 3.44 19.56
C GLN A 162 4.78 1.91 19.37
N ARG A 163 4.30 1.43 18.21
CA ARG A 163 4.28 -0.01 17.90
C ARG A 163 5.68 -0.63 17.88
N LEU A 164 6.66 0.03 17.25
CA LEU A 164 8.04 -0.46 17.20
C LEU A 164 8.65 -0.53 18.60
N ASN A 165 8.35 0.43 19.48
CA ASN A 165 8.80 0.38 20.87
C ASN A 165 8.27 -0.87 21.60
N ILE A 166 6.98 -1.19 21.43
CA ILE A 166 6.39 -2.41 21.97
C ILE A 166 7.09 -3.63 21.38
N ILE A 167 7.12 -3.76 20.05
CA ILE A 167 7.70 -4.92 19.36
C ILE A 167 9.16 -5.14 19.78
N ASN A 168 9.98 -4.09 19.78
CA ASN A 168 11.38 -4.17 20.15
C ASN A 168 11.57 -4.60 21.60
N ARG A 169 10.71 -4.14 22.53
CA ARG A 169 10.76 -4.58 23.93
C ARG A 169 10.54 -6.08 24.06
N TYR A 170 9.53 -6.63 23.38
CA TYR A 170 9.28 -8.08 23.38
C TYR A 170 10.37 -8.88 22.64
N MET A 171 10.88 -8.36 21.51
CA MET A 171 12.01 -9.00 20.78
C MET A 171 13.31 -9.00 21.60
N ASN A 172 13.49 -8.03 22.51
CA ASN A 172 14.62 -7.96 23.42
C ASN A 172 14.48 -8.90 24.62
N SER A 173 13.26 -9.22 25.04
CA SER A 173 13.02 -10.16 26.14
C SER A 173 13.01 -11.63 25.74
N ASP A 174 12.69 -11.96 24.48
CA ASP A 174 12.46 -13.35 24.06
C ASP A 174 13.01 -13.65 22.64
N ARG A 175 13.77 -14.74 22.51
CA ARG A 175 14.40 -15.17 21.24
C ARG A 175 13.39 -15.69 20.22
N LEU A 176 12.35 -16.40 20.65
CA LEU A 176 11.29 -16.86 19.77
C LEU A 176 10.53 -15.65 19.20
N ILE A 177 10.15 -14.69 20.04
CA ILE A 177 9.48 -13.47 19.59
C ILE A 177 10.37 -12.68 18.62
N ARG A 178 11.68 -12.59 18.90
CA ARG A 178 12.65 -12.01 17.96
C ARG A 178 12.56 -12.66 16.59
N ILE A 179 12.53 -13.99 16.50
CA ILE A 179 12.39 -14.70 15.22
C ILE A 179 11.04 -14.40 14.56
N GLN A 180 9.95 -14.43 15.33
CA GLN A 180 8.59 -14.23 14.84
C GLN A 180 8.35 -12.80 14.29
N TYR A 181 8.93 -11.78 14.93
CA TYR A 181 8.61 -10.37 14.67
C TYR A 181 9.70 -9.59 13.93
N SER A 182 10.92 -10.11 13.75
CA SER A 182 12.01 -9.36 13.07
C SER A 182 11.62 -8.85 11.68
N ALA A 183 10.98 -9.70 10.85
CA ALA A 183 10.56 -9.29 9.52
C ALA A 183 9.44 -8.23 9.55
N LYS A 184 8.50 -8.35 10.50
CA LYS A 184 7.41 -7.39 10.70
C LYS A 184 7.95 -6.03 11.17
N ALA A 185 8.84 -6.05 12.17
CA ALA A 185 9.50 -4.86 12.69
C ALA A 185 10.27 -4.13 11.59
N ALA A 186 11.07 -4.85 10.80
CA ALA A 186 11.80 -4.28 9.67
C ALA A 186 10.87 -3.63 8.62
N GLY A 187 9.75 -4.29 8.30
CA GLY A 187 8.73 -3.73 7.39
C GLY A 187 8.12 -2.43 7.90
N ILE A 188 7.75 -2.38 9.19
CA ILE A 188 7.22 -1.17 9.85
C ILE A 188 8.28 -0.07 9.87
N ALA A 189 9.50 -0.42 10.28
CA ALA A 189 10.64 0.49 10.42
C ALA A 189 11.05 1.13 9.09
N ASN A 190 10.97 0.40 7.97
CA ASN A 190 11.29 0.93 6.65
C ASN A 190 10.38 2.11 6.28
N GLY A 191 9.05 1.93 6.38
CA GLY A 191 8.12 3.02 6.11
C GLY A 191 8.20 4.16 7.15
N TRP A 192 8.40 3.82 8.42
CA TRP A 192 8.61 4.78 9.50
C TRP A 192 9.81 5.70 9.23
N LYS A 193 10.98 5.15 8.88
CA LYS A 193 12.17 5.92 8.53
C LYS A 193 11.98 6.75 7.26
N LYS A 194 11.35 6.17 6.23
CA LYS A 194 11.02 6.88 4.99
C LYS A 194 10.25 8.16 5.30
N TRP A 195 9.16 8.09 6.06
CA TRP A 195 8.32 9.25 6.33
C TRP A 195 8.96 10.27 7.28
N ILE A 196 9.79 9.83 8.24
CA ILE A 196 10.63 10.76 9.01
C ILE A 196 11.57 11.54 8.07
N GLY A 197 12.23 10.84 7.16
CA GLY A 197 13.14 11.44 6.17
C GLY A 197 12.41 12.40 5.24
N GLU A 198 11.26 11.99 4.71
CA GLU A 198 10.38 12.81 3.86
C GLU A 198 9.96 14.09 4.59
N ASN A 199 9.37 13.99 5.77
CA ASN A 199 8.94 15.18 6.53
C ASN A 199 10.11 16.11 6.89
N LYS A 200 11.28 15.56 7.27
CA LYS A 200 12.48 16.36 7.51
C LYS A 200 12.94 17.07 6.24
N GLY A 201 12.91 16.39 5.10
CA GLY A 201 13.28 16.95 3.80
C GLY A 201 12.33 18.07 3.37
N LEU A 202 11.02 17.84 3.46
CA LEU A 202 9.99 18.81 3.11
C LEU A 202 10.12 20.09 3.95
N LYS A 203 10.31 19.96 5.27
CA LYS A 203 10.53 21.10 6.18
C LYS A 203 11.84 21.83 5.90
N ARG A 204 12.96 21.10 5.78
CA ARG A 204 14.28 21.70 5.57
C ARG A 204 14.37 22.47 4.26
N LEU A 205 13.71 21.98 3.21
CA LEU A 205 13.74 22.59 1.88
C LEU A 205 12.61 23.62 1.66
N ASP A 206 11.80 23.88 2.69
CA ASP A 206 10.65 24.77 2.66
C ASP A 206 9.72 24.51 1.45
N VAL A 207 9.37 23.24 1.25
CA VAL A 207 8.70 22.79 0.01
C VAL A 207 7.30 23.40 -0.12
N ILE A 208 6.56 23.55 0.98
CA ILE A 208 5.22 24.15 0.95
C ILE A 208 5.29 25.59 0.41
N ASN A 209 6.20 26.42 0.90
CA ASN A 209 6.32 27.80 0.42
C ASN A 209 6.85 27.87 -1.01
N LYS A 210 7.74 26.96 -1.42
CA LYS A 210 8.16 26.86 -2.83
C LYS A 210 7.00 26.52 -3.75
N LYS A 211 6.09 25.64 -3.32
CA LYS A 211 4.87 25.33 -4.08
C LYS A 211 3.91 26.52 -4.14
N LYS A 212 3.72 27.24 -3.03
CA LYS A 212 2.96 28.51 -3.02
C LYS A 212 3.56 29.57 -3.94
N ALA A 213 4.89 29.67 -4.00
CA ALA A 213 5.56 30.59 -4.92
C ALA A 213 5.34 30.20 -6.39
N LEU A 214 5.38 28.90 -6.71
CA LEU A 214 5.02 28.40 -8.05
C LEU A 214 3.55 28.70 -8.40
N GLU A 215 2.64 28.51 -7.45
CA GLU A 215 1.21 28.82 -7.61
C GLU A 215 0.96 30.33 -7.84
N ALA A 216 1.74 31.19 -7.17
CA ALA A 216 1.71 32.63 -7.40
C ALA A 216 2.25 33.01 -8.79
N GLN A 217 3.35 32.38 -9.23
CA GLN A 217 3.88 32.56 -10.60
C GLN A 217 2.87 32.13 -11.65
N PHE A 218 2.23 30.98 -11.45
CA PHE A 218 1.15 30.50 -12.30
C PHE A 218 -0.01 31.50 -12.38
N THR A 219 -0.43 32.06 -11.24
CA THR A 219 -1.50 33.07 -11.17
C THR A 219 -1.15 34.32 -11.98
N GLU A 220 0.11 34.75 -11.96
CA GLU A 220 0.57 35.88 -12.77
C GLU A 220 0.64 35.52 -14.26
N TRP A 221 1.18 34.34 -14.58
CA TRP A 221 1.28 33.85 -15.96
C TRP A 221 -0.08 33.74 -16.67
N ILE A 222 -1.12 33.24 -15.98
CA ILE A 222 -2.46 33.17 -16.56
C ILE A 222 -3.07 34.56 -16.81
N LYS A 223 -2.74 35.58 -16.02
CA LYS A 223 -3.28 36.95 -16.19
C LYS A 223 -2.71 37.68 -17.39
N GLN A 224 -1.54 37.28 -17.87
CA GLN A 224 -0.87 37.89 -19.02
C GLN A 224 -1.53 37.57 -20.37
N ASP A 225 -2.48 36.63 -20.41
CA ASP A 225 -3.19 36.25 -21.64
C ASP A 225 -4.65 35.89 -21.33
N GLU A 226 -5.60 36.48 -22.07
CA GLU A 226 -7.03 36.27 -21.80
C GLU A 226 -7.48 34.82 -22.02
N ASN A 227 -6.87 34.10 -22.96
CA ASN A 227 -7.24 32.71 -23.23
C ASN A 227 -6.74 31.80 -22.10
N ARG A 228 -5.51 31.98 -21.64
CA ARG A 228 -4.97 31.29 -20.46
C ARG A 228 -5.78 31.59 -19.22
N TYR A 229 -6.14 32.85 -19.00
CA TYR A 229 -6.99 33.25 -17.87
C TYR A 229 -8.33 32.50 -17.91
N LYS A 230 -9.04 32.55 -19.05
CA LYS A 230 -10.32 31.84 -19.23
C LYS A 230 -10.19 30.34 -18.99
N GLN A 231 -9.10 29.73 -19.46
CA GLN A 231 -8.86 28.28 -19.37
C GLN A 231 -8.49 27.82 -17.96
N TYR A 232 -7.73 28.60 -17.20
CA TYR A 232 -7.04 28.11 -16.00
C TYR A 232 -7.41 28.81 -14.68
N GLN A 233 -8.13 29.93 -14.70
CA GLN A 233 -8.46 30.72 -13.49
C GLN A 233 -9.11 29.91 -12.36
N GLY A 234 -9.88 28.86 -12.67
CA GLY A 234 -10.59 28.04 -11.69
C GLY A 234 -9.74 26.98 -10.99
N LEU A 235 -8.49 26.77 -11.43
CA LEU A 235 -7.71 25.61 -11.03
C LEU A 235 -7.25 25.65 -9.57
N LEU A 236 -6.63 26.75 -9.14
CA LEU A 236 -6.17 26.89 -7.74
C LEU A 236 -7.33 26.91 -6.73
N PRO A 237 -8.44 27.66 -6.97
CA PRO A 237 -9.62 27.56 -6.10
C PRO A 237 -10.21 26.14 -6.02
N ALA A 238 -10.16 25.38 -7.12
CA ALA A 238 -10.63 23.99 -7.11
C ALA A 238 -9.74 23.08 -6.25
N PHE A 239 -8.41 23.24 -6.30
CA PHE A 239 -7.50 22.53 -5.40
C PHE A 239 -7.77 22.87 -3.93
N GLU A 240 -7.91 24.15 -3.59
CA GLU A 240 -8.21 24.59 -2.22
C GLU A 240 -9.49 23.96 -1.69
N ASN A 241 -10.59 24.06 -2.46
CA ASN A 241 -11.89 23.49 -2.09
C ASN A 241 -11.83 21.96 -1.94
N PHE A 242 -11.12 21.28 -2.84
CA PHE A 242 -10.91 19.84 -2.74
C PHE A 242 -10.19 19.49 -1.45
N TYR A 243 -9.04 20.10 -1.18
CA TYR A 243 -8.20 19.71 -0.04
C TYR A 243 -8.82 20.10 1.30
N ALA A 244 -9.61 21.16 1.35
CA ALA A 244 -10.43 21.51 2.51
C ALA A 244 -11.45 20.39 2.85
N SER A 245 -12.03 19.74 1.83
CA SER A 245 -13.00 18.65 2.02
C SER A 245 -12.33 17.29 2.20
N TYR A 246 -11.24 17.02 1.48
CA TYR A 246 -10.58 15.73 1.41
C TYR A 246 -9.69 15.46 2.62
N THR A 247 -8.91 16.45 3.06
CA THR A 247 -7.91 16.29 4.13
C THR A 247 -8.51 15.74 5.43
N PRO A 248 -9.64 16.25 5.96
CA PRO A 248 -10.23 15.73 7.18
C PRO A 248 -10.65 14.26 7.07
N ILE A 249 -11.26 13.87 5.94
CA ILE A 249 -11.73 12.50 5.71
C ILE A 249 -10.52 11.56 5.57
N TYR A 250 -9.52 12.00 4.79
CA TYR A 250 -8.32 11.20 4.58
C TYR A 250 -7.49 11.05 5.85
N THR A 251 -7.50 12.05 6.72
CA THR A 251 -6.88 11.99 8.06
C THR A 251 -7.57 10.94 8.93
N GLN A 252 -8.90 10.90 8.97
CA GLN A 252 -9.66 9.86 9.71
C GLN A 252 -9.41 8.45 9.13
N ALA A 253 -9.44 8.33 7.80
CA ALA A 253 -9.09 7.10 7.10
C ALA A 253 -7.65 6.66 7.43
N ARG A 254 -6.71 7.61 7.52
CA ARG A 254 -5.31 7.33 7.87
C ARG A 254 -5.19 6.77 9.29
N PHE A 255 -5.93 7.33 10.25
CA PHE A 255 -6.01 6.77 11.59
C PHE A 255 -6.51 5.33 11.54
N PHE A 256 -7.64 5.05 10.90
CA PHE A 256 -8.17 3.68 10.77
C PHE A 256 -7.14 2.70 10.20
N LEU A 257 -6.47 3.10 9.10
CA LEU A 257 -5.46 2.28 8.42
C LEU A 257 -4.18 2.06 9.25
N GLU A 258 -3.72 3.07 9.99
CA GLU A 258 -2.52 2.94 10.83
C GLU A 258 -2.81 2.35 12.22
N SER A 259 -4.09 2.22 12.60
CA SER A 259 -4.53 1.68 13.90
C SER A 259 -5.27 0.33 13.76
N VAL A 260 -6.58 0.34 13.57
CA VAL A 260 -7.47 -0.82 13.61
C VAL A 260 -7.01 -1.95 12.67
N VAL A 261 -6.60 -1.61 11.45
CA VAL A 261 -6.10 -2.58 10.45
C VAL A 261 -4.75 -3.19 10.85
N ASN A 262 -4.00 -2.53 11.71
CA ASN A 262 -2.67 -2.94 12.16
C ASN A 262 -2.66 -3.80 13.43
N ILE A 263 -3.85 -4.14 13.95
CA ILE A 263 -4.05 -5.09 15.04
C ILE A 263 -4.16 -6.49 14.43
N GLU A 264 -3.23 -7.38 14.76
CA GLU A 264 -3.07 -8.64 14.02
C GLU A 264 -4.25 -9.58 14.20
N LEU A 265 -4.73 -9.75 15.45
CA LEU A 265 -5.88 -10.60 15.74
C LEU A 265 -7.15 -10.16 15.00
N LEU A 266 -7.42 -8.86 14.96
CA LEU A 266 -8.61 -8.30 14.31
C LEU A 266 -8.54 -8.48 12.79
N SER A 267 -7.40 -8.15 12.19
CA SER A 267 -7.17 -8.36 10.75
C SER A 267 -7.19 -9.85 10.38
N PHE A 268 -6.72 -10.73 11.25
CA PHE A 268 -6.83 -12.17 11.07
C PHE A 268 -8.29 -12.65 11.11
N ALA A 269 -9.09 -12.19 12.06
CA ALA A 269 -10.52 -12.50 12.12
C ALA A 269 -11.26 -12.05 10.84
N MET A 270 -10.93 -10.88 10.29
CA MET A 270 -11.52 -10.40 9.02
C MET A 270 -11.25 -11.30 7.82
N ASN A 271 -10.18 -12.09 7.81
CA ASN A 271 -9.91 -13.01 6.71
C ASN A 271 -10.95 -14.15 6.61
N PHE A 272 -11.80 -14.31 7.63
CA PHE A 272 -12.87 -15.31 7.67
C PHE A 272 -14.20 -14.80 7.11
N THR A 273 -14.32 -13.54 6.71
CA THR A 273 -15.56 -13.00 6.12
C THR A 273 -16.02 -13.82 4.91
N SER A 274 -15.12 -14.23 4.02
CA SER A 274 -15.50 -15.06 2.87
C SER A 274 -16.01 -16.44 3.27
N LEU A 275 -15.44 -17.09 4.30
CA LEU A 275 -15.94 -18.36 4.82
C LEU A 275 -17.34 -18.20 5.40
N ILE A 276 -17.53 -17.17 6.22
CA ILE A 276 -18.80 -16.86 6.87
C ILE A 276 -19.88 -16.65 5.80
N ASN A 277 -19.60 -15.82 4.80
CA ASN A 277 -20.54 -15.52 3.72
C ASN A 277 -20.86 -16.76 2.89
N GLU A 278 -19.85 -17.56 2.53
CA GLU A 278 -20.02 -18.79 1.77
C GLU A 278 -20.92 -19.79 2.52
N CYS A 279 -20.65 -20.04 3.80
CA CYS A 279 -21.48 -20.92 4.62
C CYS A 279 -22.91 -20.37 4.86
N LYS A 280 -23.06 -19.04 4.94
CA LYS A 280 -24.35 -18.37 5.14
C LYS A 280 -25.22 -18.40 3.88
N GLN A 281 -24.63 -18.21 2.71
CA GLN A 281 -25.32 -18.18 1.42
C GLN A 281 -25.59 -19.60 0.88
N ASN A 282 -24.74 -20.57 1.21
CA ASN A 282 -24.84 -21.95 0.76
C ASN A 282 -25.05 -22.93 1.94
N PRO A 283 -26.23 -22.92 2.61
CA PRO A 283 -26.46 -23.76 3.79
C PRO A 283 -26.47 -25.27 3.48
N ASN A 284 -26.75 -25.64 2.22
CA ASN A 284 -26.78 -27.03 1.73
C ASN A 284 -25.57 -27.35 0.83
N MET A 285 -24.44 -26.67 1.04
CA MET A 285 -23.20 -26.90 0.31
C MET A 285 -22.82 -28.38 0.32
N ASN A 286 -22.36 -28.90 -0.83
CA ASN A 286 -21.92 -30.28 -0.94
C ASN A 286 -20.63 -30.55 -0.14
N GLN A 287 -20.38 -31.83 0.14
CA GLN A 287 -19.26 -32.25 0.98
C GLN A 287 -17.89 -31.85 0.40
N GLU A 288 -17.72 -31.95 -0.93
CA GLU A 288 -16.45 -31.60 -1.59
C GLU A 288 -16.08 -30.12 -1.40
N ALA A 289 -17.05 -29.21 -1.58
CA ALA A 289 -16.83 -27.78 -1.37
C ALA A 289 -16.55 -27.48 0.10
N LEU A 290 -17.25 -28.14 1.03
CA LEU A 290 -17.01 -27.99 2.47
C LEU A 290 -15.61 -28.47 2.86
N ASP A 291 -15.15 -29.61 2.32
CA ASP A 291 -13.82 -30.16 2.59
C ASP A 291 -12.71 -29.23 2.09
N LYS A 292 -12.89 -28.60 0.91
CA LYS A 292 -11.97 -27.57 0.42
C LYS A 292 -11.85 -26.39 1.37
N LEU A 293 -12.95 -25.95 2.00
CA LEU A 293 -12.92 -24.89 3.01
C LEU A 293 -12.21 -25.35 4.28
N LYS A 294 -12.49 -26.57 4.75
CA LYS A 294 -11.85 -27.18 5.92
C LYS A 294 -10.35 -27.40 5.75
N GLU A 295 -9.86 -27.61 4.53
CA GLU A 295 -8.43 -27.69 4.25
C GLU A 295 -7.79 -26.31 4.15
N ARG A 296 -8.43 -25.39 3.41
CA ARG A 296 -7.89 -24.06 3.10
C ARG A 296 -7.61 -23.24 4.35
N TYR A 297 -8.60 -23.10 5.24
CA TYR A 297 -8.53 -22.13 6.34
C TYR A 297 -7.51 -22.49 7.43
N PRO A 298 -7.37 -23.75 7.88
CA PRO A 298 -6.27 -24.15 8.77
C PRO A 298 -4.90 -23.96 8.14
N LYS A 299 -4.75 -24.29 6.85
CA LYS A 299 -3.48 -24.13 6.11
C LYS A 299 -3.05 -22.67 6.05
N THR A 300 -3.97 -21.75 5.75
CA THR A 300 -3.69 -20.31 5.75
C THR A 300 -3.44 -19.77 7.16
N SER A 301 -4.16 -20.28 8.18
CA SER A 301 -4.02 -19.86 9.58
C SER A 301 -2.69 -20.29 10.21
N LYS A 302 -2.09 -21.40 9.77
CA LYS A 302 -0.77 -21.85 10.23
C LYS A 302 0.32 -20.79 10.01
N GLY A 303 0.26 -20.06 8.89
CA GLY A 303 1.21 -18.98 8.60
C GLY A 303 1.08 -17.80 9.57
N PHE A 304 -0.15 -17.47 9.96
CA PHE A 304 -0.44 -16.44 10.97
C PHE A 304 0.13 -16.84 12.33
N TYR A 305 -0.29 -17.99 12.88
CA TYR A 305 0.11 -18.40 14.23
C TYR A 305 1.61 -18.67 14.38
N LYS A 306 2.29 -19.09 13.30
CA LYS A 306 3.76 -19.28 13.30
C LYS A 306 4.50 -18.03 13.77
N ASN A 307 4.02 -16.83 13.40
CA ASN A 307 4.67 -15.55 13.67
C ASN A 307 3.84 -14.63 14.57
N TYR A 308 2.89 -15.17 15.34
CA TYR A 308 1.97 -14.38 16.16
C TYR A 308 2.27 -14.58 17.65
N ASN A 309 2.26 -13.48 18.40
CA ASN A 309 2.35 -13.50 19.86
C ASN A 309 1.15 -12.76 20.47
N PRO A 310 0.24 -13.44 21.19
CA PRO A 310 -0.99 -12.83 21.68
C PRO A 310 -0.75 -11.77 22.76
N SER A 311 0.28 -11.90 23.59
CA SER A 311 0.58 -10.90 24.64
C SER A 311 1.07 -9.59 24.04
N LEU A 312 1.97 -9.68 23.05
CA LEU A 312 2.46 -8.54 22.28
C LEU A 312 1.31 -7.87 21.51
N ASP A 313 0.53 -8.65 20.76
CA ASP A 313 -0.57 -8.10 19.95
C ASP A 313 -1.67 -7.48 20.83
N LYS A 314 -1.94 -8.02 22.03
CA LYS A 314 -2.87 -7.41 23.00
C LYS A 314 -2.42 -6.02 23.44
N GLU A 315 -1.12 -5.82 23.64
CA GLU A 315 -0.61 -4.49 23.99
C GLU A 315 -0.71 -3.52 22.81
N ILE A 316 -0.41 -3.98 21.59
CA ILE A 316 -0.63 -3.21 20.36
C ILE A 316 -2.12 -2.89 20.15
N PHE A 317 -3.02 -3.83 20.44
CA PHE A 317 -4.46 -3.62 20.40
C PHE A 317 -4.85 -2.43 21.25
N VAL A 318 -4.40 -2.38 22.51
CA VAL A 318 -4.78 -1.30 23.43
C VAL A 318 -4.26 0.04 22.90
N LEU A 319 -2.98 0.10 22.53
CA LEU A 319 -2.36 1.29 21.96
C LEU A 319 -3.16 1.81 20.75
N LEU A 320 -3.42 0.94 19.77
CA LEU A 320 -4.01 1.35 18.49
C LEU A 320 -5.51 1.62 18.59
N MET A 321 -6.26 0.82 19.34
CA MET A 321 -7.68 1.09 19.57
C MET A 321 -7.88 2.39 20.34
N GLN A 322 -7.01 2.70 21.31
CA GLN A 322 -7.07 3.97 22.04
C GLN A 322 -6.75 5.15 21.12
N ALA A 323 -5.71 5.04 20.30
CA ALA A 323 -5.36 6.08 19.33
C ALA A 323 -6.49 6.32 18.33
N TYR A 324 -7.09 5.25 17.78
CA TYR A 324 -8.22 5.33 16.88
C TYR A 324 -9.41 6.01 17.55
N TYR A 325 -9.81 5.51 18.72
CA TYR A 325 -10.96 6.04 19.44
C TYR A 325 -10.75 7.52 19.75
N ASN A 326 -9.58 7.95 20.21
CA ASN A 326 -9.35 9.34 20.57
C ASN A 326 -9.47 10.32 19.39
N GLN A 327 -9.26 9.86 18.17
CA GLN A 327 -9.11 10.72 16.99
C GLN A 327 -10.30 10.67 16.03
N VAL A 328 -11.01 9.54 15.98
CA VAL A 328 -12.17 9.37 15.12
C VAL A 328 -13.34 10.23 15.58
N ASP A 329 -14.06 10.82 14.62
CA ASP A 329 -15.33 11.46 14.89
C ASP A 329 -16.30 10.41 15.46
N LYS A 330 -16.88 10.69 16.63
CA LYS A 330 -17.77 9.74 17.31
C LYS A 330 -19.06 9.51 16.55
N THR A 331 -19.46 10.45 15.69
CA THR A 331 -20.64 10.31 14.85
C THR A 331 -20.44 9.25 13.76
N GLU A 332 -19.21 9.13 13.25
CA GLU A 332 -18.76 8.18 12.22
C GLU A 332 -18.50 6.76 12.77
N LEU A 333 -18.64 6.54 14.10
CA LEU A 333 -18.48 5.21 14.68
C LEU A 333 -19.73 4.34 14.47
N PRO A 334 -19.59 3.07 14.10
CA PRO A 334 -20.71 2.13 14.04
C PRO A 334 -21.38 1.95 15.40
N ASP A 335 -22.71 1.79 15.40
CA ASP A 335 -23.49 1.64 16.63
C ASP A 335 -23.05 0.43 17.46
N GLU A 336 -22.69 -0.69 16.82
CA GLU A 336 -22.14 -1.85 17.52
C GLU A 336 -20.84 -1.51 18.25
N PHE A 337 -19.94 -0.75 17.63
CA PHE A 337 -18.71 -0.30 18.29
C PHE A 337 -18.99 0.67 19.44
N LYS A 338 -19.97 1.58 19.29
CA LYS A 338 -20.44 2.46 20.39
C LYS A 338 -20.96 1.63 21.57
N GLN A 339 -21.70 0.54 21.30
CA GLN A 339 -22.16 -0.39 22.35
C GLN A 339 -21.00 -1.10 23.05
N TRP A 340 -19.96 -1.51 22.31
CA TRP A 340 -18.74 -2.06 22.89
C TRP A 340 -18.06 -1.07 23.84
N MET A 341 -17.91 0.19 23.42
CA MET A 341 -17.35 1.24 24.27
C MET A 341 -18.20 1.48 25.53
N LYS A 342 -19.53 1.46 25.41
CA LYS A 342 -20.44 1.55 26.57
C LYS A 342 -20.28 0.36 27.51
N LYS A 343 -20.22 -0.87 26.98
CA LYS A 343 -20.06 -2.12 27.76
C LYS A 343 -18.82 -2.08 28.63
N TYR A 344 -17.69 -1.61 28.09
CA TYR A 344 -16.44 -1.52 28.83
C TYR A 344 -16.22 -0.16 29.52
N LYS A 345 -17.21 0.75 29.50
CA LYS A 345 -17.09 2.09 30.09
C LYS A 345 -15.88 2.89 29.56
N GLY A 346 -15.56 2.70 28.28
CA GLY A 346 -14.38 3.30 27.65
C GLY A 346 -13.04 2.63 27.97
N ASP A 347 -13.02 1.58 28.78
CA ASP A 347 -11.80 0.87 29.18
C ASP A 347 -11.35 -0.14 28.10
N ILE A 348 -10.45 0.32 27.24
CA ILE A 348 -9.91 -0.50 26.14
C ILE A 348 -9.02 -1.64 26.66
N HIS A 349 -8.37 -1.49 27.82
CA HIS A 349 -7.63 -2.59 28.43
C HIS A 349 -8.56 -3.76 28.79
N LYS A 350 -9.70 -3.49 29.43
CA LYS A 350 -10.71 -4.53 29.72
C LYS A 350 -11.30 -5.14 28.47
N MET A 351 -11.52 -4.33 27.42
CA MET A 351 -11.94 -4.83 26.11
C MET A 351 -10.91 -5.82 25.56
N ALA A 352 -9.63 -5.46 25.57
CA ALA A 352 -8.55 -6.31 25.09
C ALA A 352 -8.47 -7.62 25.88
N GLU A 353 -8.55 -7.58 27.22
CA GLU A 353 -8.56 -8.82 28.01
C GLU A 353 -9.70 -9.76 27.63
N ASP A 354 -10.92 -9.25 27.42
CA ASP A 354 -12.07 -10.07 27.02
C ASP A 354 -11.91 -10.65 25.61
N VAL A 355 -11.43 -9.83 24.65
CA VAL A 355 -11.19 -10.24 23.26
C VAL A 355 -10.17 -11.39 23.19
N TYR A 356 -8.99 -11.22 23.77
CA TYR A 356 -7.91 -12.22 23.67
C TYR A 356 -8.21 -13.47 24.51
N LYS A 357 -8.99 -13.35 25.59
CA LYS A 357 -9.42 -14.50 26.38
C LYS A 357 -10.46 -15.35 25.66
N ARG A 358 -11.43 -14.73 25.00
CA ARG A 358 -12.64 -15.41 24.50
C ARG A 358 -12.66 -15.68 23.01
N SER A 359 -11.97 -14.90 22.19
CA SER A 359 -12.02 -15.07 20.74
C SER A 359 -11.47 -16.43 20.34
N LEU A 360 -12.20 -17.16 19.50
CA LEU A 360 -11.72 -18.38 18.83
C LEU A 360 -10.45 -18.11 18.02
N PHE A 361 -10.37 -16.94 17.36
CA PHE A 361 -9.22 -16.54 16.55
C PHE A 361 -7.94 -16.32 17.38
N ALA A 362 -8.06 -16.03 18.67
CA ALA A 362 -6.90 -15.86 19.54
C ALA A 362 -6.19 -17.19 19.88
N HIS A 363 -6.84 -18.34 19.64
CA HIS A 363 -6.37 -19.66 20.07
C HIS A 363 -6.36 -20.65 18.89
N GLN A 364 -5.16 -20.96 18.37
CA GLN A 364 -4.97 -21.85 17.22
C GLN A 364 -5.71 -23.18 17.34
N ASP A 365 -5.58 -23.86 18.47
CA ASP A 365 -6.17 -25.19 18.66
C ASP A 365 -7.71 -25.12 18.69
N LYS A 366 -8.28 -24.08 19.33
CA LYS A 366 -9.73 -23.88 19.36
C LYS A 366 -10.28 -23.62 17.95
N LEU A 367 -9.61 -22.77 17.19
CA LEU A 367 -10.01 -22.48 15.82
C LEU A 367 -9.89 -23.72 14.91
N ASN A 368 -8.77 -24.43 14.98
CA ASN A 368 -8.57 -25.64 14.16
C ASN A 368 -9.58 -26.74 14.50
N ASN A 369 -9.88 -26.95 15.79
CA ASN A 369 -10.88 -27.90 16.23
C ASN A 369 -12.30 -27.50 15.77
N PHE A 370 -12.61 -26.21 15.79
CA PHE A 370 -13.87 -25.72 15.23
C PHE A 370 -13.95 -25.96 13.71
N LEU A 371 -12.87 -25.67 12.98
CA LEU A 371 -12.82 -25.78 11.52
C LEU A 371 -12.87 -27.24 11.04
N SER A 372 -12.22 -28.19 11.72
CA SER A 372 -12.30 -29.62 11.35
C SER A 372 -13.74 -30.15 11.43
N GLY A 373 -14.49 -29.71 12.44
CA GLY A 373 -15.90 -30.02 12.65
C GLY A 373 -16.90 -29.14 11.91
N LEU A 374 -16.44 -28.16 11.10
CA LEU A 374 -17.29 -27.12 10.52
C LEU A 374 -18.49 -27.71 9.75
N LYS A 375 -19.67 -27.19 10.06
CA LYS A 375 -20.89 -27.32 9.25
C LYS A 375 -21.32 -25.94 8.76
N PRO A 376 -21.91 -25.79 7.56
CA PRO A 376 -22.37 -24.49 7.07
C PRO A 376 -23.25 -23.74 8.08
N SER A 377 -24.17 -24.43 8.76
CA SER A 377 -25.05 -23.86 9.80
C SER A 377 -24.33 -23.25 11.01
N GLN A 378 -23.04 -23.58 11.23
CA GLN A 378 -22.23 -23.08 12.33
C GLN A 378 -21.49 -21.78 12.01
N TYR A 379 -21.71 -21.16 10.84
CA TYR A 379 -21.09 -19.87 10.48
C TYR A 379 -21.30 -18.80 11.57
N LYS A 380 -22.44 -18.85 12.28
CA LYS A 380 -22.79 -17.95 13.39
C LYS A 380 -21.78 -17.98 14.53
N THR A 381 -21.06 -19.08 14.73
CA THR A 381 -20.00 -19.16 15.76
C THR A 381 -18.82 -18.25 15.41
N LEU A 382 -18.45 -18.17 14.13
CA LEU A 382 -17.41 -17.24 13.66
C LEU A 382 -17.94 -15.81 13.55
N GLU A 383 -19.17 -15.64 13.03
CA GLU A 383 -19.83 -14.32 12.89
C GLU A 383 -20.04 -13.66 14.26
N ASN A 384 -20.33 -14.43 15.31
CA ASN A 384 -20.53 -13.91 16.67
C ASN A 384 -19.26 -13.90 17.53
N ASP A 385 -18.11 -14.29 16.98
CA ASP A 385 -16.85 -14.22 17.70
C ASP A 385 -16.55 -12.76 18.12
N ILE A 386 -16.08 -12.57 19.35
CA ILE A 386 -15.84 -11.23 19.90
C ILE A 386 -14.84 -10.40 19.08
N ALA A 387 -13.80 -11.02 18.51
CA ALA A 387 -12.87 -10.29 17.65
C ALA A 387 -13.55 -9.90 16.34
N PHE A 388 -14.26 -10.84 15.69
CA PHE A 388 -14.96 -10.58 14.44
C PHE A 388 -16.04 -9.49 14.59
N ARG A 389 -16.88 -9.57 15.62
CA ARG A 389 -17.91 -8.56 15.93
C ARG A 389 -17.35 -7.18 16.27
N LEU A 390 -16.09 -7.10 16.71
CA LEU A 390 -15.44 -5.82 16.95
C LEU A 390 -14.97 -5.19 15.65
N ILE A 391 -14.30 -5.97 14.79
CA ILE A 391 -13.65 -5.45 13.58
C ILE A 391 -14.58 -5.32 12.37
N TYR A 392 -15.54 -6.23 12.21
CA TYR A 392 -16.44 -6.24 11.06
C TYR A 392 -17.17 -4.91 10.86
N PRO A 393 -17.91 -4.36 11.86
CA PRO A 393 -18.63 -3.10 11.66
C PRO A 393 -17.69 -1.92 11.39
N LEU A 394 -16.51 -1.87 12.01
CA LEU A 394 -15.52 -0.82 11.75
C LEU A 394 -14.98 -0.89 10.31
N ARG A 395 -14.72 -2.10 9.81
CA ARG A 395 -14.22 -2.31 8.46
C ARG A 395 -15.31 -2.07 7.40
N SER A 396 -16.56 -2.45 7.68
CA SER A 396 -17.70 -2.16 6.81
C SER A 396 -17.94 -0.66 6.72
N GLN A 397 -17.97 0.07 7.83
CA GLN A 397 -18.08 1.54 7.82
C GLN A 397 -17.02 2.19 6.93
N TYR A 398 -15.76 1.76 7.09
CA TYR A 398 -14.68 2.26 6.24
C TYR A 398 -14.90 1.89 4.77
N ALA A 399 -15.27 0.64 4.45
CA ALA A 399 -15.39 0.13 3.10
C ALA A 399 -16.60 0.66 2.34
N ASP A 400 -17.72 0.86 3.03
CA ASP A 400 -19.03 1.19 2.45
C ASP A 400 -19.29 2.69 2.46
N GLU A 401 -18.67 3.44 3.40
CA GLU A 401 -18.91 4.89 3.55
C GLU A 401 -17.64 5.73 3.33
N THR A 402 -16.61 5.55 4.16
CA THR A 402 -15.41 6.40 4.14
C THR A 402 -14.64 6.28 2.83
N TYR A 403 -14.34 5.05 2.40
CA TYR A 403 -13.54 4.79 1.20
C TYR A 403 -14.25 5.25 -0.08
N PRO A 404 -15.53 4.93 -0.31
CA PRO A 404 -16.26 5.46 -1.48
C PRO A 404 -16.36 6.98 -1.50
N ARG A 405 -16.48 7.64 -0.34
CA ARG A 405 -16.45 9.11 -0.25
C ARG A 405 -15.09 9.67 -0.69
N LEU A 406 -13.99 9.05 -0.26
CA LEU A 406 -12.64 9.42 -0.71
C LEU A 406 -12.45 9.20 -2.21
N ILE A 407 -12.97 8.10 -2.77
CA ILE A 407 -12.90 7.81 -4.20
C ILE A 407 -13.68 8.86 -5.00
N ARG A 408 -14.93 9.16 -4.63
CA ARG A 408 -15.75 10.18 -5.31
C ARG A 408 -15.08 11.55 -5.31
N LEU A 409 -14.45 11.93 -4.19
CA LEU A 409 -13.68 13.17 -4.16
C LEU A 409 -12.49 13.05 -5.13
N ARG A 410 -11.70 11.97 -5.04
CA ARG A 410 -10.48 11.82 -5.85
C ARG A 410 -10.74 11.78 -7.36
N GLU A 411 -11.87 11.27 -7.81
CA GLU A 411 -12.29 11.34 -9.23
C GLU A 411 -12.34 12.79 -9.74
N SER A 412 -12.71 13.76 -8.88
CA SER A 412 -12.64 15.18 -9.22
C SER A 412 -11.20 15.72 -9.28
N MET A 413 -10.29 15.16 -8.47
CA MET A 413 -8.88 15.56 -8.41
C MET A 413 -8.11 15.12 -9.64
N ASP A 414 -8.34 13.91 -10.16
CA ASP A 414 -7.56 13.38 -11.29
C ASP A 414 -7.63 14.31 -12.52
N SER A 415 -8.80 14.92 -12.77
CA SER A 415 -8.96 15.94 -13.81
C SER A 415 -8.18 17.22 -13.48
N LEU A 416 -8.22 17.69 -12.23
CA LEU A 416 -7.49 18.88 -11.78
C LEU A 416 -5.97 18.68 -11.92
N GLU A 417 -5.43 17.54 -11.49
CA GLU A 417 -4.00 17.22 -11.63
C GLU A 417 -3.57 17.19 -13.10
N ARG A 418 -4.38 16.60 -13.98
CA ARG A 418 -4.10 16.57 -15.43
C ARG A 418 -4.04 17.99 -16.00
N VAL A 419 -5.02 18.83 -15.69
CA VAL A 419 -5.07 20.23 -16.17
C VAL A 419 -3.91 21.05 -15.59
N TRP A 420 -3.58 20.85 -14.32
CA TRP A 420 -2.44 21.47 -13.66
C TRP A 420 -1.11 21.12 -14.29
N ILE A 421 -0.87 19.83 -14.54
CA ILE A 421 0.36 19.39 -15.19
C ILE A 421 0.42 19.89 -16.63
N ALA A 422 -0.71 19.99 -17.33
CA ALA A 422 -0.74 20.60 -18.66
C ALA A 422 -0.29 22.07 -18.59
N ALA A 423 -0.86 22.85 -17.67
CA ALA A 423 -0.54 24.26 -17.53
C ALA A 423 0.92 24.50 -17.09
N LEU A 424 1.45 23.68 -16.17
CA LEU A 424 2.87 23.72 -15.77
C LEU A 424 3.84 23.35 -16.90
N ARG A 425 3.38 22.70 -17.98
CA ARG A 425 4.21 22.41 -19.16
C ARG A 425 4.17 23.53 -20.19
N GLU A 426 3.15 24.37 -20.14
CA GLU A 426 3.00 25.54 -21.01
C GLU A 426 3.66 26.79 -20.43
N MET A 427 3.68 26.91 -19.10
CA MET A 427 4.43 27.91 -18.35
C MET A 427 5.93 27.60 -18.34
#